data_AF-A0A7X9JW86-F1
#
_entry.id   AF-A0A7X9JW86-F1
#
_cell.length_a   1.000
_cell.length_b   1.000
_cell.length_c   1.000
_cell.angle_alpha   90.00
_cell.angle_beta   90.00
_cell.angle_gamma   90.00
#
_symmetry.space_group_name_H-M   'P 1'
#
loop_
_entity.id
_entity.type
_entity.pdbx_description
1 polymer ?
#
loop_
_entity_poly.entity_id
_entity_poly.type
_entity_poly.pdbx_seq_one_letter_code
_entity_poly.pdbx_strand_id
1 'polypeptide(L)'
;MDEKTKKILKELPKIDELLLLLEKQNIYSLAPRTLVKEICRNIVQELRENIANGKKDTRAEISLDVQDIAGEIYRKIKDLHNYHLRRVVNATGVILHTNLGRAPLCPE
;
A
#
# COMPACT_ATOMS: atom_id res chain seq x y z
N MET A 1 -0.16 -0.78 -28.79
CA MET A 1 -0.62 -0.07 -27.58
C MET A 1 -1.85 0.72 -27.94
N ASP A 2 -2.99 0.38 -27.35
CA ASP A 2 -4.27 1.06 -27.59
C ASP A 2 -4.20 2.54 -27.21
N GLU A 3 -4.88 3.38 -27.99
CA GLU A 3 -5.00 4.82 -27.77
C GLU A 3 -5.63 5.14 -26.40
N LYS A 4 -6.53 4.26 -25.94
CA LYS A 4 -7.15 4.30 -24.61
C LYS A 4 -6.12 4.13 -23.49
N THR A 5 -5.19 3.18 -23.61
CA THR A 5 -4.13 2.95 -22.62
C THR A 5 -3.18 4.15 -22.53
N LYS A 6 -2.85 4.77 -23.67
CA LYS A 6 -2.03 5.99 -23.70
C LYS A 6 -2.69 7.17 -22.99
N LYS A 7 -4.02 7.29 -23.05
CA LYS A 7 -4.76 8.36 -22.37
C LYS A 7 -4.75 8.17 -20.85
N ILE A 8 -5.03 6.96 -20.38
CA ILE A 8 -5.04 6.61 -18.95
C ILE A 8 -3.65 6.77 -18.33
N LEU A 9 -2.58 6.39 -19.04
CA LEU A 9 -1.22 6.58 -18.56
C LEU A 9 -0.82 8.04 -18.36
N LYS A 10 -1.46 8.99 -19.07
CA LYS A 10 -1.23 10.43 -18.88
C LYS A 10 -1.95 11.00 -17.66
N GLU A 11 -2.97 10.30 -17.15
CA GLU A 11 -3.73 10.69 -15.97
C GLU A 11 -3.01 10.29 -14.66
N LEU A 12 -1.95 9.47 -14.74
CA LEU A 12 -1.14 9.15 -13.56
C LEU A 12 -0.49 10.42 -12.97
N PRO A 13 -0.60 10.63 -11.66
CA PRO A 13 -0.06 11.82 -11.01
C PRO A 13 1.47 11.84 -11.04
N LYS A 14 2.03 13.04 -11.03
CA LYS A 14 3.48 13.21 -10.94
C LYS A 14 3.95 12.88 -9.52
N ILE A 15 5.13 12.28 -9.41
CA ILE A 15 5.72 11.96 -8.10
C ILE A 15 5.91 13.22 -7.26
N ASP A 16 6.32 14.35 -7.86
CA ASP A 16 6.53 15.60 -7.13
C ASP A 16 5.22 16.18 -6.57
N GLU A 17 4.11 16.00 -7.28
CA GLU A 17 2.78 16.43 -6.84
C GLU A 17 2.29 15.59 -5.65
N LEU A 18 2.50 14.26 -5.71
CA LEU A 18 2.24 13.36 -4.58
C LEU A 18 3.09 13.72 -3.37
N LEU A 19 4.39 14.00 -3.55
CA LEU A 19 5.29 14.37 -2.46
C LEU A 19 4.86 15.67 -1.80
N LEU A 20 4.47 16.68 -2.57
CA LEU A 20 3.96 17.96 -2.04
C LEU A 20 2.68 17.75 -1.21
N LEU A 21 1.79 16.88 -1.69
CA LEU A 21 0.54 16.58 -0.98
C LEU A 21 0.80 15.86 0.34
N LEU A 22 1.67 14.85 0.32
CA LEU A 22 2.06 14.08 1.49
C LEU A 22 2.85 14.92 2.51
N GLU A 23 3.67 15.85 2.04
CA GLU A 23 4.37 16.82 2.88
C GLU A 23 3.38 17.71 3.64
N LYS A 24 2.33 18.22 2.97
CA LYS A 24 1.23 18.95 3.63
C LYS A 24 0.49 18.12 4.68
N GLN A 25 0.51 16.79 4.55
CA GLN A 25 -0.08 15.85 5.52
C GLN A 25 0.90 15.41 6.62
N ASN A 26 2.08 16.05 6.73
CA ASN A 26 3.11 15.72 7.71
C ASN A 26 3.62 14.27 7.63
N ILE A 27 3.65 13.66 6.43
CA ILE A 27 4.11 12.26 6.28
C ILE A 27 5.53 12.02 6.82
N TYR A 28 6.38 13.05 6.79
CA TYR A 28 7.78 12.94 7.21
C TYR A 28 7.96 12.78 8.72
N SER A 29 6.90 12.96 9.50
CA SER A 29 6.86 12.57 10.92
C SER A 29 6.81 11.04 11.11
N LEU A 30 6.30 10.31 10.12
CA LEU A 30 6.17 8.85 10.14
C LEU A 30 7.33 8.15 9.45
N ALA A 31 7.88 8.72 8.37
CA ALA A 31 8.94 8.07 7.60
C ALA A 31 9.91 9.07 6.98
N PRO A 32 11.20 8.71 6.82
CA PRO A 32 12.17 9.57 6.15
C PRO A 32 11.80 9.80 4.68
N ARG A 33 12.13 10.98 4.15
CA ARG A 33 11.77 11.39 2.79
C ARG A 33 12.23 10.42 1.70
N THR A 34 13.36 9.75 1.89
CA THR A 34 13.87 8.71 0.98
C THR A 34 12.90 7.55 0.84
N LEU A 35 12.42 7.02 1.97
CA LEU A 35 11.46 5.92 2.02
C LEU A 35 10.11 6.33 1.41
N VAL A 36 9.60 7.52 1.76
CA VAL A 36 8.36 8.04 1.17
C VAL A 36 8.47 8.11 -0.35
N LYS A 37 9.57 8.67 -0.87
CA LYS A 37 9.81 8.78 -2.31
C LYS A 37 9.91 7.43 -3.01
N GLU A 38 10.53 6.44 -2.37
CA GLU A 38 10.61 5.08 -2.88
C GLU A 38 9.22 4.43 -2.97
N ILE A 39 8.42 4.55 -1.92
CA ILE A 39 7.04 4.04 -1.90
C ILE A 39 6.19 4.72 -2.98
N CYS A 40 6.28 6.05 -3.13
CA CYS A 40 5.59 6.77 -4.22
C CYS A 40 5.96 6.21 -5.59
N ARG A 41 7.26 6.00 -5.84
CA ARG A 41 7.76 5.44 -7.10
C ARG A 41 7.21 4.04 -7.35
N ASN A 42 7.25 3.19 -6.34
CA ASN A 42 6.79 1.80 -6.45
C ASN A 42 5.30 1.73 -6.78
N ILE A 43 4.45 2.51 -6.08
CA ILE A 43 3.00 2.52 -6.34
C ILE A 43 2.69 3.07 -7.74
N VAL A 44 3.31 4.19 -8.14
CA VAL A 44 3.08 4.75 -9.49
C VAL A 44 3.57 3.79 -10.58
N GLN A 45 4.67 3.07 -10.33
CA GLN A 45 5.18 2.06 -11.26
C GLN A 45 4.24 0.84 -11.34
N GLU A 46 3.73 0.35 -10.22
CA GLU A 46 2.73 -0.72 -10.15
C GLU A 46 1.46 -0.34 -10.93
N LEU A 47 0.94 0.86 -10.72
CA LEU A 47 -0.21 1.38 -11.48
C LEU A 47 0.08 1.44 -12.98
N ARG A 48 1.26 1.94 -13.37
CA ARG A 48 1.69 1.99 -14.78
C ARG A 48 1.74 0.61 -15.41
N GLU A 49 2.29 -0.38 -14.70
CA GLU A 49 2.38 -1.77 -15.18
C GLU A 49 1.00 -2.42 -15.30
N ASN A 50 0.11 -2.17 -14.34
CA ASN A 50 -1.26 -2.67 -14.38
C ASN A 50 -2.02 -2.11 -15.59
N ILE A 51 -1.89 -0.81 -15.86
CA ILE A 51 -2.48 -0.15 -17.04
C ILE A 51 -1.86 -0.69 -18.33
N ALA A 52 -0.54 -0.84 -18.39
CA ALA A 52 0.19 -1.28 -19.59
C ALA A 52 -0.12 -2.74 -19.96
N ASN A 53 -0.24 -3.62 -18.96
CA ASN A 53 -0.51 -5.04 -19.16
C ASN A 53 -2.00 -5.35 -19.39
N GLY A 54 -2.87 -4.34 -19.40
CA GLY A 54 -4.31 -4.53 -19.61
C GLY A 54 -4.96 -5.41 -18.54
N LYS A 55 -4.32 -5.58 -17.38
CA LYS A 55 -4.90 -6.28 -16.22
C LYS A 55 -6.02 -5.39 -15.68
N LYS A 56 -7.21 -5.58 -16.25
CA LYS A 56 -8.45 -4.94 -15.83
C LYS A 56 -9.04 -5.54 -14.55
N ASP A 57 -8.35 -6.48 -13.91
CA ASP A 57 -8.97 -7.30 -12.88
C ASP A 57 -8.43 -7.05 -11.47
N THR A 58 -9.40 -6.81 -10.59
CA THR A 58 -9.48 -7.28 -9.20
C THR A 58 -8.60 -6.67 -8.11
N ARG A 59 -8.53 -5.34 -8.04
CA ARG A 59 -8.59 -4.61 -6.76
C ARG A 59 -9.10 -3.20 -7.04
N ALA A 60 -10.42 -3.02 -6.84
CA ALA A 60 -11.17 -1.77 -6.76
C ALA A 60 -10.51 -0.55 -7.41
N GLU A 61 -11.06 -0.09 -8.54
CA GLU A 61 -10.86 1.24 -9.15
C GLU A 61 -9.99 2.17 -8.28
N ILE A 62 -8.66 2.02 -8.38
CA ILE A 62 -7.78 3.02 -7.80
C ILE A 62 -8.00 4.22 -8.69
N SER A 63 -8.84 5.11 -8.19
CA SER A 63 -9.01 6.45 -8.72
C SER A 63 -7.62 7.00 -8.99
N LEU A 64 -7.41 7.45 -10.23
CA LEU A 64 -6.16 8.10 -10.63
C LEU A 64 -6.03 9.50 -10.00
N ASP A 65 -6.97 9.87 -9.12
CA ASP A 65 -6.87 11.06 -8.30
C ASP A 65 -5.63 10.98 -7.39
N VAL A 66 -4.88 12.07 -7.41
CA VAL A 66 -3.71 12.32 -6.57
C VAL A 66 -4.05 12.08 -5.09
N GLN A 67 -5.26 12.45 -4.64
CA GLN A 67 -5.67 12.30 -3.25
C GLN A 67 -5.78 10.84 -2.82
N ASP A 68 -6.39 10.01 -3.65
CA ASP A 68 -6.60 8.60 -3.35
C ASP A 68 -5.27 7.84 -3.31
N ILE A 69 -4.39 8.12 -4.28
CA ILE A 69 -3.05 7.54 -4.34
C ILE A 69 -2.21 8.00 -3.13
N ALA A 70 -2.28 9.29 -2.75
CA ALA A 70 -1.60 9.77 -1.54
C ALA A 70 -2.15 9.11 -0.26
N GLY A 71 -3.47 8.90 -0.17
CA GLY A 71 -4.09 8.17 0.92
C GLY A 71 -3.60 6.72 1.01
N GLU A 72 -3.42 6.04 -0.12
CA GLU A 72 -2.84 4.69 -0.17
C GLU A 72 -1.38 4.69 0.31
N ILE A 73 -0.56 5.65 -0.15
CA ILE A 73 0.82 5.81 0.28
C ILE A 73 0.89 6.01 1.80
N TYR A 74 0.02 6.87 2.35
CA TYR A 74 -0.06 7.11 3.79
C TYR A 74 -0.38 5.83 4.56
N ARG A 75 -1.37 5.05 4.09
CA ARG A 75 -1.74 3.75 4.70
C ARG A 75 -0.57 2.76 4.65
N LYS A 76 0.10 2.60 3.51
CA LYS A 76 1.26 1.70 3.39
C LYS A 76 2.38 2.09 4.37
N ILE A 77 2.69 3.38 4.49
CA ILE A 77 3.70 3.87 5.43
C ILE A 77 3.29 3.59 6.88
N LYS A 78 2.01 3.80 7.22
CA LYS A 78 1.49 3.48 8.55
C LYS A 78 1.56 1.98 8.82
N ASP A 79 1.30 1.15 7.81
CA ASP A 79 1.34 -0.31 7.94
C ASP A 79 2.75 -0.86 8.12
N LEU A 80 3.79 -0.19 7.59
CA LEU A 80 5.18 -0.55 7.86
C LEU A 80 5.57 -0.44 9.34
N HIS A 81 4.87 0.40 10.11
CA HIS A 81 5.09 0.52 11.55
C HIS A 81 4.37 -0.55 12.36
N ASN A 82 3.49 -1.33 11.75
CA ASN A 82 2.80 -2.39 12.45
C ASN A 82 3.71 -3.62 12.58
N TYR A 83 3.64 -4.29 13.74
CA TYR A 83 4.27 -5.59 13.90
C TYR A 83 3.71 -6.60 12.91
N HIS A 84 4.61 -7.35 12.25
CA HIS A 84 4.25 -8.47 11.39
C HIS A 84 3.62 -9.60 12.19
N LEU A 85 4.12 -9.87 13.39
CA LEU A 85 3.52 -10.81 14.34
C LEU A 85 2.47 -10.08 15.16
N ARG A 86 1.22 -10.54 15.06
CA ARG A 86 0.10 -10.01 15.82
C ARG A 86 -0.63 -11.14 16.53
N ARG A 87 -1.19 -10.83 17.69
CA ARG A 87 -2.09 -11.74 18.39
C ARG A 87 -3.34 -11.98 17.54
N VAL A 88 -3.78 -13.23 17.47
CA VAL A 88 -4.99 -13.65 16.75
C VAL A 88 -5.95 -14.39 17.68
N VAL A 89 -7.20 -14.53 17.25
CA VAL A 89 -8.20 -15.38 17.91
C VAL A 89 -8.30 -16.69 17.14
N ASN A 90 -8.00 -17.81 17.79
CA ASN A 90 -8.15 -19.13 17.19
C ASN A 90 -9.60 -19.62 17.35
N ALA A 91 -10.38 -19.58 16.26
CA ALA A 91 -11.78 -20.04 16.22
C ALA A 91 -11.95 -21.44 15.61
N THR A 92 -10.85 -22.15 15.32
CA THR A 92 -10.88 -23.46 14.64
C THR A 92 -11.15 -24.64 15.56
N GLY A 93 -11.04 -24.45 16.88
CA GLY A 93 -11.10 -25.53 17.87
C GLY A 93 -9.83 -26.39 17.95
N VAL A 94 -8.83 -26.15 17.11
CA VAL A 94 -7.54 -26.87 17.14
C VAL A 94 -6.66 -26.31 18.27
N ILE A 95 -6.40 -27.11 19.30
CA ILE A 95 -5.59 -26.71 20.46
C ILE A 95 -4.12 -26.45 20.07
N LEU A 96 -3.48 -27.40 19.37
CA LEU A 96 -2.10 -27.28 18.90
C LEU A 96 -2.05 -26.80 17.45
N HIS A 97 -2.20 -25.49 17.25
CA HIS A 97 -2.25 -24.92 15.91
C HIS A 97 -0.85 -24.51 15.42
N THR A 98 -0.23 -25.32 14.56
CA THR A 98 1.14 -25.10 14.06
C THR A 98 1.32 -23.74 13.36
N ASN A 99 0.33 -23.30 12.59
CA ASN A 99 0.38 -21.98 11.93
C ASN A 99 0.13 -20.78 12.87
N LEU A 100 -0.37 -21.00 14.09
CA LEU A 100 -0.67 -19.95 15.07
C LEU A 100 0.24 -20.00 16.31
N GLY A 101 1.38 -20.69 16.22
CA GLY A 101 2.37 -20.71 17.30
C GLY A 101 2.17 -21.80 18.36
N ARG A 102 1.36 -22.84 18.09
CA ARG A 102 1.15 -24.01 18.97
C ARG A 102 0.54 -23.61 20.32
N ALA A 103 1.20 -23.95 21.43
CA ALA A 103 0.68 -23.78 22.78
C ALA A 103 0.96 -22.35 23.29
N PRO A 104 -0.06 -21.59 23.73
CA PRO A 104 0.15 -20.30 24.39
C PRO A 104 0.81 -20.50 25.76
N LEU A 105 1.62 -19.53 26.17
CA LEU A 105 2.26 -19.50 27.50
C LEU A 105 1.29 -18.92 28.55
N CYS A 106 1.37 -19.42 29.78
CA CYS A 106 0.68 -18.86 30.95
C CYS A 106 1.35 -17.53 31.36
N PRO A 107 0.60 -16.50 31.77
CA PRO A 107 1.17 -15.36 32.48
C PRO A 107 1.91 -15.83 33.75
N GLU A 108 2.97 -15.11 34.14
CA GLU A 108 3.65 -15.32 35.43
C GLU A 108 2.75 -14.99 36.63
#